data_AF-Q3LFK9-F1
#
_entry.id   AF-Q3LFK9-F1
#
_cell.length_a   1.000
_cell.length_b   1.000
_cell.length_c   1.000
_cell.angle_alpha   90.00
_cell.angle_beta   90.00
_cell.angle_gamma   90.00
#
_symmetry.space_group_name_H-M   'P 1'
#
loop_
_entity.id
_entity.type
_entity.pdbx_description
1 polymer ?
#
loop_
_entity_poly.entity_id
_entity_poly.type
_entity_poly.pdbx_seq_one_letter_code
_entity_poly.pdbx_strand_id
1 'polypeptide(L)'
;MIKHSANWTRRSVLKVGAAAALGVAGAASAKGGDRLKIGYLPVNVMLPVYSEEAGFWKDAGLEVELFRAQGGPAILQALLSGAIPAGDVGVAPAVIAGMTDRFALREHERLTGRKILA
;
A
#
# COMPACT_ATOMS: atom_id res chain seq x y z
N MET A 1 -1.57 -54.35 -29.99
CA MET A 1 -1.87 -53.38 -28.92
C MET A 1 -0.64 -52.49 -28.75
N ILE A 2 -0.66 -51.27 -29.31
CA ILE A 2 0.51 -50.37 -29.37
C ILE A 2 0.61 -49.64 -28.01
N LYS A 3 1.69 -49.88 -27.25
CA LYS A 3 2.03 -49.11 -26.03
C LYS A 3 2.71 -47.81 -26.46
N HIS A 4 2.03 -46.68 -26.32
CA HIS A 4 2.69 -45.37 -26.44
C HIS A 4 3.54 -45.12 -25.18
N SER A 5 4.86 -45.19 -25.30
CA SER A 5 5.79 -44.67 -24.30
C SER A 5 5.83 -43.15 -24.41
N ALA A 6 5.40 -42.43 -23.36
CA ALA A 6 5.48 -40.98 -23.30
C ALA A 6 6.94 -40.55 -23.03
N ASN A 7 7.64 -40.10 -24.07
CA ASN A 7 9.01 -39.57 -23.94
C ASN A 7 8.97 -38.13 -23.40
N TRP A 8 9.00 -37.99 -22.08
CA TRP A 8 9.13 -36.71 -21.41
C TRP A 8 10.51 -36.11 -21.67
N THR A 9 10.55 -35.07 -22.50
CA THR A 9 11.79 -34.36 -22.81
C THR A 9 12.12 -33.33 -21.74
N ARG A 10 13.41 -33.07 -21.53
CA ARG A 10 13.93 -32.06 -20.57
C ARG A 10 13.24 -30.69 -20.71
N ARG A 11 12.85 -30.32 -21.94
CA ARG A 11 12.09 -29.11 -22.26
C ARG A 11 10.66 -29.11 -21.71
N SER A 12 10.02 -30.26 -21.61
CA SER A 12 8.68 -30.40 -21.01
C SER A 12 8.71 -30.20 -19.50
N VAL A 13 9.77 -30.68 -18.84
CA VAL A 13 10.00 -30.45 -17.40
C VAL A 13 10.28 -28.97 -17.11
N LEU A 14 11.10 -28.32 -17.93
CA LEU A 14 11.40 -26.89 -17.80
C LEU A 14 10.16 -26.00 -17.98
N LYS A 15 9.26 -26.35 -18.91
CA LYS A 15 8.00 -25.60 -19.13
C LYS A 15 7.05 -25.70 -17.94
N VAL A 16 6.94 -26.88 -17.32
CA VAL A 16 6.12 -27.07 -16.12
C VAL A 16 6.74 -26.35 -14.92
N GLY A 17 8.06 -26.38 -14.76
CA GLY A 17 8.77 -25.66 -13.71
C GLY A 17 8.63 -24.14 -13.79
N ALA A 18 8.68 -23.57 -15.01
CA ALA A 18 8.49 -22.13 -15.21
C ALA A 18 7.05 -21.66 -14.92
N ALA A 19 6.05 -22.48 -15.23
CA ALA A 19 4.66 -22.18 -14.90
C ALA A 19 4.41 -22.24 -13.37
N ALA A 20 5.06 -23.16 -12.67
CA ALA A 20 4.98 -23.23 -11.21
C ALA A 20 5.66 -22.02 -10.52
N ALA A 21 6.78 -21.53 -11.07
CA ALA A 21 7.48 -20.37 -10.51
C ALA A 21 6.70 -19.05 -10.69
N LEU A 22 5.93 -18.90 -11.78
CA LEU A 22 5.08 -17.73 -12.02
C LEU A 22 3.79 -17.76 -11.20
N GLY A 23 3.28 -18.94 -10.83
CA GLY A 23 2.10 -19.10 -9.98
C GLY A 23 2.31 -18.65 -8.53
N VAL A 24 3.55 -18.70 -8.02
CA VAL A 24 3.87 -18.31 -6.64
C VAL A 24 4.11 -16.80 -6.50
N ALA A 25 4.50 -16.11 -7.57
CA ALA A 25 4.73 -14.66 -7.54
C ALA A 25 3.44 -13.82 -7.50
N GLY A 26 2.30 -14.39 -7.94
CA GLY A 26 0.99 -13.72 -7.91
C GLY A 26 0.19 -13.94 -6.62
N ALA A 27 0.58 -14.90 -5.80
CA ALA A 27 0.04 -15.09 -4.47
C ALA A 27 0.91 -14.34 -3.47
N ALA A 28 0.78 -13.01 -3.44
CA ALA A 28 1.00 -12.28 -2.20
C ALA A 28 -0.09 -12.74 -1.22
N SER A 29 0.05 -13.94 -0.66
CA SER A 29 -0.65 -14.31 0.55
C SER A 29 -0.28 -13.25 1.56
N ALA A 30 -1.28 -12.47 1.99
CA ALA A 30 -1.17 -11.62 3.15
C ALA A 30 -0.49 -12.45 4.23
N LYS A 31 0.76 -12.11 4.57
CA LYS A 31 1.44 -12.72 5.70
C LYS A 31 0.56 -12.39 6.90
N GLY A 32 0.15 -13.41 7.64
CA GLY A 32 -0.82 -13.23 8.71
C GLY A 32 -0.42 -12.11 9.67
N GLY A 33 -1.38 -11.26 10.01
CA GLY A 33 -1.32 -10.35 11.15
C GLY A 33 -0.38 -9.15 10.99
N ASP A 34 -0.35 -8.50 9.83
CA ASP A 34 0.28 -7.17 9.76
C ASP A 34 -0.55 -6.17 10.57
N ARG A 35 -0.05 -5.83 11.76
CA ARG A 35 -0.68 -4.86 12.68
C ARG A 35 -0.52 -3.45 12.10
N LEU A 36 -1.61 -2.85 11.66
CA LEU A 36 -1.64 -1.55 11.00
C LEU A 36 -2.07 -0.45 11.96
N LYS A 37 -1.30 0.62 12.07
CA LYS A 37 -1.72 1.82 12.81
C LYS A 37 -2.30 2.86 11.87
N ILE A 38 -3.58 3.23 12.02
CA ILE A 38 -4.25 4.21 11.15
C ILE A 38 -4.53 5.51 11.90
N GLY A 39 -4.04 6.63 11.37
CA GLY A 39 -4.34 7.96 11.91
C GLY A 39 -5.72 8.47 11.50
N TYR A 40 -6.50 9.02 12.43
CA TYR A 40 -7.82 9.62 12.14
C TYR A 40 -8.13 10.86 12.99
N LEU A 41 -9.11 11.64 12.51
CA LEU A 41 -9.72 12.76 13.23
C LEU A 41 -11.08 12.35 13.81
N PRO A 42 -11.48 12.82 15.00
CA PRO A 42 -12.76 12.46 15.60
C PRO A 42 -13.93 13.26 14.97
N VAL A 43 -14.08 13.22 13.65
CA VAL A 43 -15.22 13.80 12.93
C VAL A 43 -16.14 12.65 12.51
N ASN A 44 -17.45 12.83 12.67
CA ASN A 44 -18.52 11.84 12.57
C ASN A 44 -18.70 11.15 11.19
N VAL A 45 -17.74 11.25 10.28
CA VAL A 45 -17.80 10.67 8.91
C VAL A 45 -16.50 9.99 8.51
N MET A 46 -15.63 9.65 9.47
CA MET A 46 -14.36 8.99 9.19
C MET A 46 -14.55 7.49 8.96
N LEU A 47 -14.29 7.03 7.74
CA LEU A 47 -14.32 5.61 7.36
C LEU A 47 -13.56 4.69 8.33
N PRO A 48 -12.37 5.05 8.88
CA PRO A 48 -11.67 4.18 9.81
C PRO A 48 -12.45 3.86 11.09
N VAL A 49 -13.25 4.81 11.58
CA VAL A 49 -14.06 4.64 12.81
C VAL A 49 -15.21 3.69 12.56
N TYR A 50 -15.93 3.86 11.44
CA TYR A 50 -17.03 2.97 11.07
C TYR A 50 -16.56 1.56 10.70
N SER A 51 -15.38 1.44 10.09
CA SER A 51 -14.83 0.14 9.68
C SER A 51 -14.46 -0.73 10.89
N GLU A 52 -14.06 -0.12 12.01
CA GLU A 52 -13.85 -0.82 13.27
C GLU A 52 -15.18 -1.33 13.85
N GLU A 53 -16.18 -0.45 13.98
CA GLU A 53 -17.50 -0.83 14.51
C GLU A 53 -18.21 -1.89 13.65
N ALA A 54 -18.04 -1.82 12.33
CA ALA A 54 -18.65 -2.75 11.38
C ALA A 54 -17.86 -4.06 11.20
N GLY A 55 -16.67 -4.20 11.79
CA GLY A 55 -15.86 -5.42 11.72
C GLY A 55 -15.10 -5.62 10.40
N PHE A 56 -15.07 -4.64 9.51
CA PHE A 56 -14.46 -4.76 8.17
C PHE A 56 -12.96 -5.08 8.21
N TRP A 57 -12.24 -4.60 9.23
CA TRP A 57 -10.82 -4.93 9.40
C TRP A 57 -10.60 -6.42 9.65
N LYS A 58 -11.41 -6.98 10.55
CA LYS A 58 -11.34 -8.40 10.89
C LYS A 58 -11.76 -9.27 9.70
N ASP A 59 -12.80 -8.89 8.98
CA ASP A 59 -13.23 -9.59 7.77
C ASP A 59 -12.16 -9.57 6.67
N ALA A 60 -11.36 -8.50 6.61
CA ALA A 60 -10.21 -8.38 5.74
C ALA A 60 -8.95 -9.11 6.28
N GLY A 61 -9.01 -9.72 7.46
CA GLY A 61 -7.86 -10.37 8.11
C GLY A 61 -6.79 -9.40 8.62
N LEU A 62 -7.15 -8.14 8.84
CA LEU A 62 -6.27 -7.08 9.31
C LEU A 62 -6.43 -6.85 10.81
N GLU A 63 -5.31 -6.67 11.51
CA GLU A 63 -5.31 -6.17 12.88
C GLU A 63 -5.00 -4.67 12.85
N VAL A 64 -5.95 -3.83 13.25
CA VAL A 64 -5.83 -2.37 13.12
C VAL A 64 -5.83 -1.68 14.48
N GLU A 65 -4.87 -0.78 14.70
CA GLU A 65 -4.82 0.16 15.82
C GLU A 65 -5.22 1.56 15.32
N LEU A 66 -6.30 2.12 15.86
CA LEU A 66 -6.69 3.49 15.53
C LEU A 66 -5.91 4.51 16.38
N PHE A 67 -5.14 5.36 15.70
CA PHE A 67 -4.42 6.50 16.27
C PHE A 67 -5.25 7.77 16.14
N ARG A 68 -5.79 8.24 17.27
CA ARG A 68 -6.50 9.52 17.32
C ARG A 68 -5.49 10.67 17.38
N ALA A 69 -5.56 11.59 16.41
CA ALA A 69 -4.74 12.79 16.39
C ALA A 69 -5.53 14.05 16.75
N GLN A 70 -4.79 15.11 17.13
CA GLN A 70 -5.37 16.44 17.42
C GLN A 70 -5.80 17.19 16.14
N GLY A 71 -5.29 16.80 14.98
CA GLY A 71 -5.51 17.50 13.73
C GLY A 71 -4.77 16.85 12.56
N GLY A 72 -5.21 17.16 11.34
CA GLY A 72 -4.61 16.62 10.11
C GLY A 72 -3.10 16.83 9.99
N PRO A 73 -2.52 17.97 10.42
CA PRO A 73 -1.08 18.15 10.45
C PRO A 73 -0.34 17.11 11.30
N ALA A 74 -0.88 16.69 12.44
CA ALA A 74 -0.25 15.66 13.28
C ALA A 74 -0.28 14.27 12.61
N ILE A 75 -1.35 13.97 11.88
CA ILE A 75 -1.44 12.74 11.07
C ILE A 75 -0.43 12.79 9.92
N LEU A 76 -0.31 13.93 9.23
CA LEU A 76 0.67 14.11 8.16
C LEU A 76 2.11 13.96 8.68
N GLN A 77 2.43 14.52 9.85
CA GLN A 77 3.74 14.31 10.47
C GLN A 77 4.00 12.84 10.82
N ALA A 78 3.00 12.11 11.31
CA ALA A 78 3.12 10.69 11.59
C ALA A 78 3.29 9.85 10.31
N LEU A 79 2.67 10.24 9.20
CA LEU A 79 2.90 9.64 7.88
C LEU A 79 4.32 9.88 7.40
N LEU A 80 4.80 11.14 7.44
CA LEU A 80 6.13 11.53 6.99
C LEU A 80 7.26 10.89 7.81
N SER A 81 7.03 10.64 9.10
CA SER A 81 8.00 9.94 9.96
C SER A 81 7.96 8.42 9.81
N GLY A 82 6.98 7.87 9.08
CA GLY A 82 6.74 6.43 8.99
C GLY A 82 6.13 5.82 10.25
N ALA A 83 5.68 6.62 11.21
CA ALA A 83 5.05 6.14 12.44
C ALA A 83 3.66 5.53 12.19
N ILE A 84 2.97 5.97 11.13
CA ILE A 84 1.77 5.33 10.63
C ILE A 84 1.91 5.08 9.12
N PRO A 85 1.48 3.91 8.63
CA PRO A 85 1.45 3.59 7.20
C PRO A 85 0.30 4.25 6.43
N ALA A 86 -0.78 4.62 7.12
CA ALA A 86 -1.95 5.25 6.53
C ALA A 86 -2.68 6.15 7.54
N GLY A 87 -3.39 7.17 7.03
CA GLY A 87 -4.24 8.02 7.86
C GLY A 87 -4.97 9.06 7.04
N ASP A 88 -6.11 9.53 7.56
CA ASP A 88 -6.86 10.62 6.93
C ASP A 88 -6.43 11.97 7.51
N VAL A 89 -5.75 12.76 6.69
CA VAL A 89 -5.21 14.08 7.06
C VAL A 89 -6.20 15.23 6.81
N GLY A 90 -7.34 14.97 6.17
CA GLY A 90 -8.26 15.99 5.68
C GLY A 90 -7.76 16.76 4.45
N VAL A 91 -8.67 17.47 3.77
CA VAL A 91 -8.40 18.11 2.47
C VAL A 91 -7.35 19.22 2.58
N ALA A 92 -7.47 20.14 3.55
CA ALA A 92 -6.57 21.29 3.63
C ALA A 92 -5.10 20.89 3.87
N PRO A 93 -4.77 20.01 4.84
CA PRO A 93 -3.40 19.53 5.00
C PRO A 93 -2.87 18.78 3.76
N ALA A 94 -3.70 18.00 3.08
CA ALA A 94 -3.31 17.32 1.83
C ALA A 94 -2.97 18.31 0.71
N VAL A 95 -3.80 19.36 0.54
CA VAL A 95 -3.56 20.41 -0.47
C VAL A 95 -2.27 21.17 -0.18
N ILE A 96 -2.04 21.57 1.08
CA ILE A 96 -0.82 22.28 1.48
C ILE A 96 0.41 21.42 1.19
N ALA A 97 0.39 20.14 1.58
CA ALA A 97 1.49 19.22 1.33
C ALA A 97 1.81 19.12 -0.18
N GLY A 98 0.78 18.93 -1.01
CA GLY A 98 0.95 18.85 -2.46
C GLY A 98 1.45 20.15 -3.09
N MET A 99 1.01 21.31 -2.61
CA MET A 99 1.50 22.61 -3.08
C MET A 99 2.99 22.80 -2.78
N THR A 100 3.41 22.49 -1.55
CA THR A 100 4.81 22.63 -1.13
C THR A 100 5.73 21.70 -1.92
N ASP A 101 5.32 20.45 -2.13
CA ASP A 101 6.10 19.48 -2.90
C ASP A 101 6.29 19.93 -4.36
N ARG A 102 5.21 20.38 -5.01
CA ARG A 102 5.26 20.89 -6.39
C ARG A 102 6.15 22.13 -6.51
N PHE A 103 6.18 22.99 -5.50
CA PHE A 103 7.08 24.13 -5.47
C PHE A 103 8.55 23.69 -5.35
N ALA A 104 8.85 22.78 -4.43
CA ALA A 104 10.20 22.24 -4.25
C ALA A 104 10.72 21.55 -5.51
N LEU A 105 9.88 20.77 -6.21
CA LEU A 105 10.23 20.14 -7.46
C LEU A 105 10.54 21.15 -8.57
N ARG A 106 9.68 22.17 -8.74
CA ARG A 106 9.93 23.25 -9.71
C ARG A 106 11.21 24.01 -9.42
N GLU A 107 11.49 24.26 -8.15
CA GLU A 107 12.72 24.94 -7.74
C GLU A 107 13.96 24.08 -8.00
N HIS A 108 13.87 22.76 -7.75
CA HIS A 108 14.92 21.83 -8.12
C HIS A 108 15.15 21.82 -9.64
N GLU A 109 14.10 21.79 -10.46
CA GLU A 109 14.21 21.90 -11.93
C GLU A 109 14.89 23.20 -12.35
N ARG A 110 14.54 24.32 -11.72
CA ARG A 110 15.15 25.64 -11.96
C ARG A 110 16.64 25.65 -11.65
N LEU A 111 17.03 25.04 -10.52
CA LEU A 111 18.41 25.01 -10.04
C LEU A 111 19.30 24.04 -10.82
N THR A 112 18.75 22.89 -11.24
CA THR A 112 19.53 21.81 -11.86
C THR A 112 19.39 21.74 -13.37
N GLY A 113 18.42 22.46 -13.96
CA GLY A 113 18.05 22.33 -15.38
C GLY A 113 17.46 20.98 -15.75
N ARG A 114 17.31 20.05 -14.80
CA ARG A 114 16.79 18.71 -15.00
C ARG A 114 15.30 18.69 -14.73
N LYS A 115 14.51 18.43 -15.76
CA LYS A 115 13.04 18.28 -15.67
C LYS A 115 12.69 16.99 -14.90
N ILE A 116 11.79 17.10 -13.93
CA ILE A 116 11.31 16.03 -13.05
C ILE A 116 9.79 15.89 -13.17
N LEU A 117 9.07 17.00 -13.32
CA LEU A 117 7.65 17.03 -13.61
C LEU A 117 7.45 16.75 -15.11
N ALA A 118 6.64 15.74 -15.43
CA ALA A 118 6.26 15.44 -16.82
C ALA A 118 5.42 16.58 -17.41
#